data_AF-A0A954CSH1-F1
#
_entry.id   AF-A0A954CSH1-F1
#
_cell.length_a   1.000
_cell.length_b   1.000
_cell.length_c   1.000
_cell.angle_alpha   90.00
_cell.angle_beta   90.00
_cell.angle_gamma   90.00
#
_symmetry.space_group_name_H-M   'P 1'
#
loop_
_entity.id
_entity.type
_entity.pdbx_description
1 polymer ?
#
loop_
_entity_poly.entity_id
_entity_poly.type
_entity_poly.pdbx_seq_one_letter_code
_entity_poly.pdbx_strand_id
1 'polypeptide(L)'
;MPALSSELRNKLATAVKDAREFGERGAESALVALEVGDKDARAGMAEDQRKLRVRLRAHGRQLGDVRQANGIQSTTRLKREIAYQHWHRMLFGRFLAENSLLMHPEHGVALSINDCRNLAEEEGRDLWEMVGSFAQGCLPQIFRRDDPALAVKLAPENLLELEALLAELPSAVFTADDSLGWVYQFWQAEEKDRVNKSEVPIGADELPAVTQLFTEHYMVQFLL
;
A
#
# COMPACT_ATOMS: atom_id res chain seq x y z
N MET A 1 -1.82 -20.48 15.55
CA MET A 1 -1.40 -21.24 14.35
C MET A 1 0.14 -21.33 14.37
N PRO A 2 0.83 -22.13 13.54
CA PRO A 2 2.29 -22.18 13.63
C PRO A 2 2.93 -20.88 13.12
N ALA A 3 4.07 -20.49 13.71
CA ALA A 3 4.89 -19.41 13.19
C ALA A 3 5.45 -19.77 11.80
N LEU A 4 5.73 -18.76 10.99
CA LEU A 4 6.28 -18.94 9.65
C LEU A 4 7.65 -19.64 9.68
N SER A 5 7.81 -20.65 8.81
CA SER A 5 9.12 -21.28 8.57
C SER A 5 10.12 -20.27 8.01
N SER A 6 11.41 -20.47 8.24
CA SER A 6 12.46 -19.59 7.69
C SER A 6 12.40 -19.48 6.16
N GLU A 7 12.04 -20.56 5.48
CA GLU A 7 11.88 -20.59 4.02
C GLU A 7 10.73 -19.66 3.57
N LEU A 8 9.56 -19.78 4.20
CA LEU A 8 8.41 -18.94 3.87
C LEU A 8 8.65 -17.47 4.26
N ARG A 9 9.38 -17.21 5.36
CA ARG A 9 9.81 -15.84 5.72
C ARG A 9 10.70 -15.22 4.66
N ASN A 10 11.66 -15.98 4.12
CA ASN A 10 12.53 -15.48 3.05
C ASN A 10 11.72 -15.20 1.78
N LYS A 11 10.78 -16.08 1.41
CA LYS A 11 9.89 -15.85 0.26
C LYS A 11 9.03 -14.59 0.45
N LEU A 12 8.47 -14.42 1.64
CA LEU A 12 7.70 -13.23 2.02
C LEU A 12 8.56 -11.97 1.97
N ALA A 13 9.79 -12.02 2.45
CA ALA A 13 10.72 -10.90 2.42
C ALA A 13 11.01 -10.44 0.98
N THR A 14 11.30 -11.38 0.08
CA THR A 14 11.50 -11.08 -1.34
C THR A 14 10.24 -10.47 -1.96
N ALA A 15 9.08 -11.09 -1.76
CA ALA A 15 7.83 -10.59 -2.33
C ALA A 15 7.48 -9.18 -1.84
N VAL A 16 7.67 -8.89 -0.54
CA VAL A 16 7.41 -7.56 0.02
C VAL A 16 8.37 -6.51 -0.54
N LYS A 17 9.64 -6.87 -0.75
CA LYS A 17 10.62 -5.98 -1.36
C LYS A 17 10.26 -5.67 -2.82
N ASP A 18 9.98 -6.70 -3.61
CA ASP A 18 9.61 -6.54 -5.02
C ASP A 18 8.30 -5.74 -5.15
N ALA A 19 7.33 -6.00 -4.26
CA ALA A 19 6.08 -5.25 -4.22
C ALA A 19 6.30 -3.76 -3.92
N ARG A 20 7.26 -3.44 -3.06
CA ARG A 20 7.63 -2.05 -2.80
C ARG A 20 8.21 -1.39 -4.04
N GLU A 21 9.11 -2.06 -4.75
CA GLU A 21 9.70 -1.54 -5.99
C GLU A 21 8.63 -1.28 -7.06
N PHE A 22 7.78 -2.27 -7.35
CA PHE A 22 6.71 -2.15 -8.35
C PHE A 22 5.65 -1.12 -7.94
N GLY A 23 5.26 -1.10 -6.68
CA GLY A 23 4.34 -0.12 -6.13
C GLY A 23 4.87 1.31 -6.22
N GLU A 24 6.14 1.53 -5.84
CA GLU A 24 6.77 2.86 -5.91
C GLU A 24 6.92 3.33 -7.37
N ARG A 25 7.29 2.43 -8.29
CA ARG A 25 7.38 2.72 -9.73
C ARG A 25 6.03 3.10 -10.33
N GLY A 26 4.98 2.35 -10.00
CA GLY A 26 3.61 2.65 -10.41
C GLY A 26 3.12 3.98 -9.84
N ALA A 27 3.39 4.23 -8.56
CA ALA A 27 3.03 5.46 -7.87
C ALA A 27 3.75 6.67 -8.48
N GLU A 28 5.05 6.58 -8.75
CA GLU A 28 5.81 7.64 -9.41
C GLU A 28 5.22 8.00 -10.76
N SER A 29 4.96 6.99 -11.60
CA SER A 29 4.37 7.18 -12.92
C SER A 29 3.01 7.89 -12.85
N ALA A 30 2.16 7.49 -11.89
CA ALA A 30 0.84 8.11 -11.69
C ALA A 30 0.95 9.56 -11.16
N LEU A 31 1.89 9.82 -10.24
CA LEU A 31 2.12 11.16 -9.69
C LEU A 31 2.68 12.12 -10.75
N VAL A 32 3.55 11.64 -11.64
CA VAL A 32 4.06 12.39 -12.79
C VAL A 32 2.93 12.68 -13.78
N ALA A 33 2.09 11.70 -14.11
CA ALA A 33 0.94 11.89 -15.00
C ALA A 33 -0.08 12.91 -14.46
N LEU A 34 -0.21 13.01 -13.14
CA LEU A 34 -1.03 13.99 -12.44
C LEU A 34 -0.29 15.30 -12.15
N GLU A 35 0.98 15.43 -12.56
CA GLU A 35 1.83 16.61 -12.37
C GLU A 35 1.85 17.05 -10.90
N VAL A 36 1.81 16.10 -9.96
CA VAL A 36 1.66 16.38 -8.52
C VAL A 36 2.86 17.15 -8.00
N GLY A 37 4.05 16.89 -8.53
CA GLY A 37 5.28 17.61 -8.17
C GLY A 37 5.38 19.00 -8.77
N ASP A 38 4.76 19.26 -9.93
CA ASP A 38 4.97 20.50 -10.68
C ASP A 38 4.29 21.70 -10.05
N LYS A 39 4.74 22.92 -10.36
CA LYS A 39 4.06 24.12 -9.83
C LYS A 39 2.59 24.19 -10.27
N ASP A 40 2.37 24.07 -11.57
CA ASP A 40 1.09 24.26 -12.22
C ASP A 40 0.63 22.97 -12.90
N ALA A 41 -0.69 22.75 -12.99
CA ALA A 41 -1.27 21.64 -13.74
C ALA A 41 -1.50 22.07 -15.20
N ARG A 42 -1.40 21.14 -16.15
CA ARG A 42 -1.66 21.36 -17.57
C ARG A 42 -3.08 21.87 -17.81
N ALA A 43 -3.20 22.78 -18.78
CA ALA A 43 -4.46 23.46 -19.09
C ALA A 43 -5.61 22.51 -19.48
N GLY A 44 -5.32 21.32 -20.01
CA GLY A 44 -6.31 20.31 -20.41
C GLY A 44 -6.61 19.21 -19.38
N MET A 45 -6.09 19.30 -18.14
CA MET A 45 -6.35 18.28 -17.12
C MET A 45 -7.84 18.26 -16.73
N ALA A 46 -8.42 17.07 -16.66
CA ALA A 46 -9.81 16.86 -16.27
C ALA A 46 -10.07 17.33 -14.82
N GLU A 47 -11.31 17.72 -14.51
CA GLU A 47 -11.65 18.34 -13.22
C GLU A 47 -11.43 17.40 -12.02
N ASP A 48 -11.79 16.13 -12.18
CA ASP A 48 -11.56 15.06 -11.21
C ASP A 48 -10.06 14.85 -10.94
N GLN A 49 -9.23 14.81 -11.99
CA GLN A 49 -7.78 14.72 -11.90
C GLN A 49 -7.19 15.94 -11.19
N ARG A 50 -7.70 17.15 -11.46
CA ARG A 50 -7.26 18.37 -10.75
C ARG A 50 -7.61 18.32 -9.27
N LYS A 51 -8.82 17.89 -8.92
CA LYS A 51 -9.25 17.74 -7.52
C LYS A 51 -8.38 16.71 -6.79
N LEU A 52 -8.12 15.58 -7.44
CA LEU A 52 -7.23 14.54 -6.91
C LEU A 52 -5.80 15.09 -6.71
N ARG A 53 -5.24 15.76 -7.71
CA ARG A 53 -3.91 16.41 -7.62
C ARG A 53 -3.81 17.35 -6.43
N VAL A 54 -4.82 18.21 -6.19
CA VAL A 54 -4.82 19.13 -5.05
C VAL A 54 -4.81 18.38 -3.72
N ARG A 55 -5.64 17.33 -3.59
CA ARG A 55 -5.68 16.45 -2.41
C ARG A 55 -4.34 15.76 -2.19
N LEU A 56 -3.75 15.19 -3.24
CA LEU A 56 -2.45 14.52 -3.20
C LEU A 56 -1.32 15.46 -2.77
N ARG A 57 -1.28 16.69 -3.32
CA ARG A 57 -0.29 17.68 -2.89
C ARG A 57 -0.44 18.03 -1.41
N ALA A 58 -1.68 18.23 -0.95
CA ALA A 58 -1.96 18.50 0.46
C ALA A 58 -1.53 17.34 1.35
N HIS A 59 -1.85 16.11 0.95
CA HIS A 59 -1.48 14.91 1.68
C HIS A 59 0.03 14.68 1.73
N GLY A 60 0.74 14.84 0.61
CA GLY A 60 2.21 14.79 0.59
C GLY A 60 2.83 15.76 1.59
N ARG A 61 2.33 17.01 1.68
CA ARG A 61 2.82 17.97 2.68
C ARG A 61 2.55 17.55 4.12
N GLN A 62 1.43 16.88 4.39
CA GLN A 62 1.13 16.33 5.71
C GLN A 62 2.10 15.19 6.08
N LEU A 63 2.52 14.39 5.09
CA LEU A 63 3.53 13.34 5.26
C LEU A 63 4.95 13.90 5.43
N GLY A 64 5.18 15.17 5.07
CA GLY A 64 6.47 15.85 5.16
C GLY A 64 7.16 16.10 3.81
N ASP A 65 6.45 16.00 2.68
CA ASP A 65 6.97 16.45 1.39
C ASP A 65 7.11 17.98 1.35
N VAL A 66 8.28 18.46 0.94
CA VAL A 66 8.64 19.87 0.98
C VAL A 66 8.18 20.56 -0.31
N ARG A 67 7.49 21.68 -0.15
CA ARG A 67 7.19 22.60 -1.25
C ARG A 67 8.21 23.72 -1.28
N GLN A 68 8.95 23.82 -2.38
CA GLN A 68 9.95 24.85 -2.61
C GLN A 68 9.28 26.20 -2.96
N ALA A 69 10.05 27.29 -2.85
CA ALA A 69 9.58 28.65 -3.17
C ALA A 69 9.17 28.82 -4.65
N ASN A 70 9.77 28.04 -5.56
CA ASN A 70 9.40 27.99 -6.97
C ASN A 70 8.05 27.29 -7.22
N GLY A 71 7.43 26.69 -6.18
CA GLY A 71 6.15 26.01 -6.24
C GLY A 71 6.21 24.51 -6.55
N ILE A 72 7.39 23.97 -6.89
CA ILE A 72 7.63 22.53 -7.03
C ILE A 72 7.54 21.86 -5.67
N GLN A 73 6.92 20.70 -5.61
CA GLN A 73 6.76 19.90 -4.39
C GLN A 73 7.46 18.56 -4.55
N SER A 74 8.19 18.11 -3.53
CA SER A 74 8.64 16.72 -3.49
C SER A 74 7.43 15.78 -3.42
N THR A 75 7.63 14.56 -3.90
CA THR A 75 6.60 13.51 -3.88
C THR A 75 7.15 12.22 -3.31
N THR A 76 8.33 12.26 -2.69
CA THR A 76 9.05 11.08 -2.21
C THR A 76 8.27 10.35 -1.15
N ARG A 77 7.68 11.06 -0.17
CA ARG A 77 6.91 10.43 0.90
C ARG A 77 5.55 9.97 0.42
N LEU A 78 4.89 10.81 -0.38
CA LEU A 78 3.62 10.45 -1.02
C LEU A 78 3.73 9.21 -1.91
N LYS A 79 4.80 9.07 -2.70
CA LYS A 79 5.08 7.89 -3.53
C LYS A 79 5.12 6.62 -2.69
N ARG A 80 5.87 6.66 -1.59
CA ARG A 80 6.01 5.53 -0.66
C ARG A 80 4.69 5.17 0.00
N GLU A 81 3.91 6.17 0.40
CA GLU A 81 2.58 5.96 0.99
C GLU A 81 1.62 5.29 0.00
N ILE A 82 1.59 5.73 -1.26
CA ILE A 82 0.76 5.11 -2.30
C ILE A 82 1.14 3.65 -2.49
N ALA A 83 2.44 3.36 -2.67
CA ALA A 83 2.93 1.99 -2.81
C ALA A 83 2.53 1.12 -1.61
N TYR A 84 2.74 1.65 -0.40
CA TYR A 84 2.40 0.99 0.86
C TYR A 84 0.91 0.65 0.92
N GLN A 85 0.03 1.63 0.69
CA GLN A 85 -1.42 1.47 0.79
C GLN A 85 -1.95 0.46 -0.23
N HIS A 86 -1.49 0.50 -1.49
CA HIS A 86 -1.95 -0.44 -2.52
C HIS A 86 -1.54 -1.89 -2.19
N TRP A 87 -0.26 -2.12 -1.89
CA TRP A 87 0.22 -3.47 -1.56
C TRP A 87 -0.47 -4.02 -0.30
N HIS A 88 -0.51 -3.24 0.79
CA HIS A 88 -1.08 -3.71 2.05
C HIS A 88 -2.59 -3.93 1.92
N ARG A 89 -3.31 -3.11 1.15
CA ARG A 89 -4.74 -3.35 0.91
C ARG A 89 -4.99 -4.71 0.23
N MET A 90 -4.18 -5.07 -0.77
CA MET A 90 -4.28 -6.37 -1.45
C MET A 90 -3.90 -7.52 -0.51
N LEU A 91 -2.76 -7.38 0.19
CA LEU A 91 -2.24 -8.39 1.11
C LEU A 91 -3.19 -8.67 2.28
N PHE A 92 -3.76 -7.62 2.90
CA PHE A 92 -4.76 -7.76 3.95
C PHE A 92 -6.07 -8.33 3.43
N GLY A 93 -6.50 -7.94 2.22
CA GLY A 93 -7.68 -8.54 1.61
C GLY A 93 -7.53 -10.05 1.42
N ARG A 94 -6.34 -10.50 0.97
CA ARG A 94 -6.03 -11.94 0.90
C ARG A 94 -5.96 -12.58 2.29
N PHE A 95 -5.34 -11.93 3.27
CA PHE A 95 -5.29 -12.40 4.65
C PHE A 95 -6.68 -12.63 5.23
N LEU A 96 -7.57 -11.64 5.07
CA LEU A 96 -8.96 -11.74 5.53
C LEU A 96 -9.69 -12.90 4.82
N ALA A 97 -9.52 -13.07 3.52
CA ALA A 97 -10.18 -14.14 2.78
C ALA A 97 -9.70 -15.53 3.23
N GLU A 98 -8.38 -15.73 3.37
CA GLU A 98 -7.78 -17.01 3.78
C GLU A 98 -8.14 -17.39 5.24
N ASN A 99 -8.46 -16.40 6.08
CA ASN A 99 -8.91 -16.62 7.46
C ASN A 99 -10.44 -16.57 7.63
N SER A 100 -11.22 -16.53 6.54
CA SER A 100 -12.70 -16.42 6.58
C SER A 100 -13.22 -15.17 7.32
N LEU A 101 -12.47 -14.07 7.24
CA LEU A 101 -12.78 -12.77 7.86
C LEU A 101 -13.11 -11.67 6.83
N LEU A 102 -12.98 -11.95 5.54
CA LEU A 102 -13.37 -11.01 4.49
C LEU A 102 -14.89 -11.07 4.32
N MET A 103 -15.60 -10.02 4.72
CA MET A 103 -17.06 -10.02 4.76
C MET A 103 -17.66 -9.28 3.57
N HIS A 104 -18.69 -9.85 2.95
CA HIS A 104 -19.50 -9.15 1.97
C HIS A 104 -20.18 -7.93 2.65
N PRO A 105 -20.03 -6.71 2.12
CA PRO A 105 -20.48 -5.50 2.80
C PRO A 105 -22.00 -5.45 3.04
N GLU A 106 -22.79 -5.98 2.10
CA GLU A 106 -24.27 -5.98 2.21
C GLU A 106 -24.84 -7.22 2.91
N HIS A 107 -24.33 -8.41 2.60
CA HIS A 107 -24.88 -9.67 3.07
C HIS A 107 -24.24 -10.20 4.36
N GLY A 108 -23.08 -9.66 4.78
CA GLY A 108 -22.42 -10.07 6.02
C GLY A 108 -21.97 -11.54 6.02
N VAL A 109 -21.70 -12.11 4.85
CA VAL A 109 -21.17 -13.48 4.69
C VAL A 109 -19.67 -13.43 4.42
N ALA A 110 -18.92 -14.41 4.92
CA ALA A 110 -17.49 -14.54 4.62
C ALA A 110 -17.29 -14.94 3.16
N LEU A 111 -16.30 -14.34 2.49
CA LEU A 111 -15.96 -14.57 1.10
C LEU A 111 -14.54 -15.12 0.98
N SER A 112 -14.39 -16.18 0.19
CA SER A 112 -13.08 -16.61 -0.30
C SER A 112 -12.61 -15.73 -1.46
N ILE A 113 -11.33 -15.83 -1.84
CA ILE A 113 -10.82 -15.17 -3.05
C ILE A 113 -11.53 -15.70 -4.31
N ASN A 114 -11.97 -16.95 -4.32
CA ASN A 114 -12.69 -17.50 -5.46
C ASN A 114 -14.11 -16.90 -5.57
N ASP A 115 -14.78 -16.68 -4.44
CA ASP A 115 -16.09 -16.00 -4.42
C ASP A 115 -15.95 -14.55 -4.91
N CYS A 116 -14.90 -13.85 -4.44
CA CYS A 116 -14.60 -12.49 -4.91
C CYS A 116 -14.28 -12.46 -6.41
N ARG A 117 -13.62 -13.48 -6.94
CA ARG A 117 -13.32 -13.60 -8.38
C ARG A 117 -14.59 -13.74 -9.21
N ASN A 118 -15.48 -14.65 -8.82
CA ASN A 118 -16.75 -14.83 -9.51
C ASN A 118 -17.57 -13.53 -9.49
N LEU A 119 -17.65 -12.87 -8.33
CA LEU A 119 -18.39 -11.61 -8.20
C LEU A 119 -17.76 -10.48 -9.04
N ALA A 120 -16.43 -10.39 -9.06
CA ALA A 120 -15.71 -9.40 -9.85
C ALA A 120 -15.96 -9.60 -11.36
N GLU A 121 -15.99 -10.85 -11.83
CA GLU A 121 -16.33 -11.19 -13.23
C GLU A 121 -17.78 -10.83 -13.56
N GLU A 122 -18.73 -11.11 -12.66
CA GLU A 122 -20.16 -10.76 -12.84
C GLU A 122 -20.40 -9.25 -12.87
N GLU A 123 -19.71 -8.49 -12.02
CA GLU A 123 -19.82 -7.03 -11.95
C GLU A 123 -18.94 -6.27 -12.96
N GLY A 124 -18.05 -6.98 -13.67
CA GLY A 124 -17.07 -6.36 -14.58
C GLY A 124 -16.06 -5.46 -13.86
N ARG A 125 -15.65 -5.86 -12.65
CA ARG A 125 -14.74 -5.11 -11.78
C ARG A 125 -13.40 -5.83 -11.65
N ASP A 126 -12.38 -5.09 -11.25
CA ASP A 126 -11.11 -5.67 -10.88
C ASP A 126 -11.22 -6.44 -9.55
N LEU A 127 -10.67 -7.66 -9.51
CA LEU A 127 -10.72 -8.56 -8.34
C LEU A 127 -10.09 -7.89 -7.11
N TRP A 128 -8.90 -7.31 -7.26
CA TRP A 128 -8.14 -6.81 -6.12
C TRP A 128 -8.62 -5.43 -5.68
N GLU A 129 -9.18 -4.63 -6.59
CA GLU A 129 -9.96 -3.45 -6.24
C GLU A 129 -11.19 -3.82 -5.40
N MET A 130 -11.93 -4.87 -5.79
CA MET A 130 -13.09 -5.37 -5.04
C MET A 130 -12.69 -5.91 -3.67
N VAL A 131 -11.72 -6.84 -3.62
CA VAL A 131 -11.19 -7.41 -2.38
C VAL A 131 -10.67 -6.31 -1.45
N GLY A 132 -9.95 -5.34 -1.98
CA GLY A 132 -9.47 -4.19 -1.23
C GLY A 132 -10.59 -3.30 -0.68
N SER A 133 -11.65 -3.09 -1.46
CA SER A 133 -12.84 -2.34 -1.02
C SER A 133 -13.61 -3.08 0.09
N PHE A 134 -13.66 -4.41 0.05
CA PHE A 134 -14.30 -5.21 1.11
C PHE A 134 -13.43 -5.21 2.36
N ALA A 135 -12.11 -5.37 2.22
CA ALA A 135 -11.16 -5.28 3.32
C ALA A 135 -11.21 -3.93 4.05
N GLN A 136 -11.38 -2.82 3.32
CA GLN A 136 -11.63 -1.48 3.88
C GLN A 136 -12.91 -1.43 4.72
N GLY A 137 -13.96 -2.14 4.32
CA GLY A 137 -15.19 -2.27 5.10
C GLY A 137 -14.99 -3.06 6.39
N CYS A 138 -14.18 -4.12 6.35
CA CYS A 138 -13.85 -4.94 7.52
C CYS A 138 -12.90 -4.22 8.49
N LEU A 139 -11.96 -3.41 7.98
CA LEU A 139 -10.91 -2.76 8.75
C LEU A 139 -10.86 -1.24 8.47
N PRO A 140 -11.94 -0.48 8.77
CA PRO A 140 -12.06 0.92 8.40
C PRO A 140 -11.06 1.84 9.13
N GLN A 141 -10.52 1.38 10.26
CA GLN A 141 -9.48 2.08 11.00
C GLN A 141 -8.15 2.01 10.22
N ILE A 142 -7.79 0.83 9.74
CA ILE A 142 -6.51 0.55 9.06
C ILE A 142 -6.51 1.10 7.64
N PHE A 143 -7.59 0.89 6.88
CA PHE A 143 -7.70 1.36 5.50
C PHE A 143 -8.82 2.39 5.37
N ARG A 144 -8.45 3.67 5.37
CA ARG A 144 -9.41 4.77 5.26
C ARG A 144 -10.01 4.81 3.85
N ARG A 145 -11.35 4.81 3.75
CA ARG A 145 -12.08 4.89 2.47
C ARG A 145 -11.74 6.16 1.66
N ASP A 146 -11.50 7.28 2.34
CA ASP A 146 -11.21 8.56 1.71
C ASP A 146 -9.71 8.87 1.55
N ASP A 147 -8.86 7.85 1.68
CA ASP A 147 -7.41 8.04 1.56
C ASP A 147 -7.03 8.53 0.15
N PRO A 148 -6.41 9.73 0.01
CA PRO A 148 -5.95 10.21 -1.29
C PRO A 148 -4.98 9.27 -2.00
N ALA A 149 -4.19 8.48 -1.25
CA ALA A 149 -3.21 7.55 -1.80
C ALA A 149 -3.88 6.39 -2.56
N LEU A 150 -5.00 5.89 -2.03
CA LEU A 150 -5.79 4.80 -2.65
C LEU A 150 -6.64 5.27 -3.83
N ALA A 151 -6.88 6.58 -3.95
CA ALA A 151 -7.53 7.17 -5.12
C ALA A 151 -6.59 7.25 -6.35
N VAL A 152 -5.29 7.00 -6.18
CA VAL A 152 -4.33 6.95 -7.29
C VAL A 152 -4.45 5.61 -7.99
N LYS A 153 -4.77 5.63 -9.30
CA LYS A 153 -4.79 4.43 -10.13
C LYS A 153 -3.38 4.12 -10.61
N LEU A 154 -2.85 2.97 -10.20
CA LEU A 154 -1.62 2.43 -10.76
C LEU A 154 -1.88 1.94 -12.19
N ALA A 155 -0.85 1.99 -13.04
CA ALA A 155 -0.97 1.45 -14.39
C ALA A 155 -1.18 -0.07 -14.36
N PRO A 156 -1.93 -0.66 -15.31
CA PRO A 156 -2.25 -2.09 -15.31
C PRO A 156 -1.04 -3.00 -15.21
N GLU A 157 0.09 -2.63 -15.81
CA GLU A 157 1.30 -3.45 -15.79
C GLU A 157 1.86 -3.60 -14.37
N ASN A 158 1.88 -2.52 -13.59
CA ASN A 158 2.34 -2.56 -12.20
C ASN A 158 1.36 -3.33 -11.30
N LEU A 159 0.05 -3.23 -11.57
CA LEU A 159 -0.96 -4.02 -10.84
C LEU A 159 -0.75 -5.52 -11.10
N LEU A 160 -0.57 -5.93 -12.35
CA LEU A 160 -0.32 -7.33 -12.71
C LEU A 160 0.94 -7.90 -12.02
N GLU A 161 1.99 -7.10 -11.88
CA GLU A 161 3.20 -7.52 -11.13
C GLU A 161 2.90 -7.70 -9.63
N LEU A 162 2.17 -6.78 -9.01
CA LEU A 162 1.76 -6.92 -7.60
C LEU A 162 0.85 -8.14 -7.39
N GLU A 163 -0.06 -8.40 -8.32
CA GLU A 163 -0.94 -9.57 -8.29
C GLU A 163 -0.17 -10.87 -8.44
N ALA A 164 0.83 -10.92 -9.32
CA ALA A 164 1.68 -12.08 -9.50
C ALA A 164 2.45 -12.40 -8.21
N LEU A 165 3.08 -11.39 -7.59
CA LEU A 165 3.75 -11.52 -6.29
C LEU A 165 2.80 -12.06 -5.22
N LEU A 166 1.58 -11.52 -5.18
CA LEU A 166 0.59 -11.95 -4.22
C LEU A 166 0.20 -13.40 -4.49
N ALA A 167 -0.10 -13.79 -5.72
CA ALA A 167 -0.48 -15.16 -6.10
C ALA A 167 0.59 -16.21 -5.79
N GLU A 168 1.87 -15.87 -5.91
CA GLU A 168 2.99 -16.77 -5.61
C GLU A 168 3.15 -17.06 -4.12
N LEU A 169 2.61 -16.22 -3.22
CA LEU A 169 2.68 -16.47 -1.78
C LEU A 169 1.77 -17.66 -1.39
N PRO A 170 2.31 -18.68 -0.69
CA PRO A 170 1.52 -19.82 -0.22
C PRO A 170 0.46 -19.42 0.82
N SER A 171 -0.66 -20.15 0.89
CA SER A 171 -1.72 -19.92 1.89
C SER A 171 -1.20 -19.96 3.35
N ALA A 172 -0.15 -20.75 3.63
CA ALA A 172 0.52 -20.78 4.93
C ALA A 172 1.09 -19.41 5.38
N VAL A 173 1.37 -18.50 4.44
CA VAL A 173 1.75 -17.11 4.75
C VAL A 173 0.57 -16.34 5.33
N PHE A 174 -0.64 -16.58 4.87
CA PHE A 174 -1.81 -15.83 5.29
C PHE A 174 -2.47 -16.40 6.55
N THR A 175 -2.14 -17.64 6.92
CA THR A 175 -2.68 -18.31 8.12
C THR A 175 -1.70 -18.35 9.29
N ALA A 176 -0.47 -17.84 9.13
CA ALA A 176 0.50 -17.80 10.22
C ALA A 176 0.29 -16.58 11.13
N ASP A 177 0.47 -16.78 12.44
CA ASP A 177 0.21 -15.75 13.47
C ASP A 177 1.18 -14.55 13.38
N ASP A 178 2.41 -14.75 12.88
CA ASP A 178 3.47 -13.75 12.84
C ASP A 178 3.69 -13.09 11.48
N SER A 179 2.92 -13.49 10.45
CA SER A 179 3.11 -13.06 9.07
C SER A 179 2.99 -11.56 8.84
N LEU A 180 1.96 -10.93 9.41
CA LEU A 180 1.76 -9.49 9.30
C LEU A 180 2.88 -8.70 9.99
N GLY A 181 3.43 -9.24 11.10
CA GLY A 181 4.58 -8.67 11.76
C GLY A 181 5.83 -8.70 10.86
N TRP A 182 6.04 -9.79 10.14
CA TRP A 182 7.13 -9.92 9.17
C TRP A 182 6.94 -9.00 7.96
N VAL A 183 5.74 -8.91 7.39
CA VAL A 183 5.45 -7.98 6.27
C VAL A 183 5.88 -6.57 6.62
N TYR A 184 5.50 -6.10 7.81
CA TYR A 184 5.89 -4.78 8.28
C TYR A 184 7.41 -4.61 8.38
N GLN A 185 8.09 -5.57 9.02
CA GLN A 185 9.54 -5.53 9.18
C GLN A 185 10.26 -5.50 7.83
N PHE A 186 9.80 -6.31 6.86
CA PHE A 186 10.41 -6.38 5.53
C PHE A 186 10.15 -5.13 4.70
N TRP A 187 8.95 -4.53 4.78
CA TRP A 187 8.66 -3.28 4.07
C TRP A 187 9.60 -2.15 4.49
N GLN A 188 9.86 -2.04 5.79
CA GLN A 188 10.73 -1.01 6.36
C GLN A 188 12.23 -1.33 6.20
N ALA A 189 12.60 -2.61 5.99
CA ALA A 189 13.99 -3.05 5.94
C ALA A 189 14.80 -2.31 4.86
N GLU A 190 14.24 -2.11 3.67
CA GLU A 190 14.95 -1.41 2.59
C GLU A 190 15.17 0.07 2.90
N GLU A 191 14.23 0.71 3.61
CA GLU A 191 14.42 2.09 4.01
C GLU A 191 15.51 2.21 5.07
N LYS A 192 15.50 1.29 6.04
CA LYS A 192 16.54 1.18 7.06
C LYS A 192 17.91 0.97 6.42
N ASP A 193 18.02 0.08 5.44
CA ASP A 193 19.27 -0.19 4.72
C ASP A 193 19.74 1.03 3.93
N ARG A 194 18.82 1.75 3.27
CA ARG A 194 19.12 2.98 2.53
C ARG A 194 19.68 4.07 3.44
N VAL A 195 19.03 4.31 4.58
CA VAL A 195 19.46 5.29 5.58
C VAL A 195 20.83 4.89 6.16
N ASN A 196 21.00 3.63 6.55
CA ASN A 196 22.28 3.14 7.09
C ASN A 196 23.43 3.28 6.08
N LYS A 197 23.18 2.97 4.79
CA LYS A 197 24.18 3.12 3.72
C LYS A 197 24.48 4.57 3.34
N SER A 198 23.56 5.50 3.64
CA SER A 198 23.74 6.91 3.31
C SER A 198 24.80 7.60 4.18
N GLU A 199 25.16 6.99 5.32
CA GLU A 199 26.07 7.55 6.35
C GLU A 199 25.68 8.96 6.82
N VAL A 200 24.47 9.42 6.51
CA VAL A 200 23.93 10.70 6.97
C VAL A 200 23.65 10.59 8.48
N PRO A 201 24.00 11.61 9.28
CA PRO A 201 23.64 11.63 10.69
C PRO A 201 22.14 11.39 10.87
N ILE A 202 21.79 10.44 11.74
CA ILE A 202 20.38 10.08 11.99
C ILE A 202 19.65 11.28 12.61
N GLY A 203 18.84 11.96 11.80
CA GLY A 203 17.99 13.08 12.20
C GLY A 203 16.52 12.68 12.35
N ALA A 204 15.63 13.67 12.44
CA ALA A 204 14.19 13.46 12.59
C ALA A 204 13.57 12.66 11.43
N ASP A 205 14.13 12.78 10.23
CA ASP A 205 13.64 12.13 9.02
C ASP A 205 14.14 10.68 8.89
N GLU A 206 15.33 10.40 9.42
CA GLU A 206 15.97 9.08 9.40
C GLU A 206 15.54 8.21 10.59
N LEU A 207 15.22 8.83 11.72
CA LEU A 207 14.84 8.17 12.99
C LEU A 207 13.76 7.08 12.82
N PRO A 208 12.65 7.28 12.10
CA PRO A 208 11.62 6.24 11.92
C PRO A 208 12.16 4.96 11.26
N ALA A 209 13.07 5.11 10.30
CA ALA A 209 13.65 3.98 9.57
C ALA A 209 14.61 3.15 10.42
N VAL A 210 15.45 3.79 11.25
CA VAL A 210 16.51 3.11 12.02
C VAL A 210 16.01 2.53 13.33
N THR A 211 15.05 3.19 13.97
CA THR A 211 14.66 2.83 15.33
C THR A 211 13.76 1.61 15.41
N GLN A 212 13.07 1.21 14.31
CA GLN A 212 12.09 0.10 14.28
C GLN A 212 11.02 0.17 15.39
N LEU A 213 10.95 1.28 16.14
CA LEU A 213 10.07 1.54 17.27
C LEU A 213 8.82 2.31 16.86
N PHE A 214 8.78 2.83 15.64
CA PHE A 214 7.55 3.35 15.07
C PHE A 214 6.70 2.17 14.62
N THR A 215 5.77 1.78 15.47
CA THR A 215 4.55 1.09 15.04
C THR A 215 3.76 2.14 14.25
N GLU A 216 3.70 1.99 12.92
CA GLU A 216 2.90 2.88 12.07
C GLU A 216 1.49 2.99 12.64
N HIS A 217 0.84 4.16 12.51
CA HIS A 217 -0.40 4.47 13.26
C HIS A 217 -1.51 3.40 13.09
N TYR A 218 -1.54 2.71 11.95
CA TYR A 218 -2.47 1.61 11.67
C TYR A 218 -2.20 0.32 12.46
N MET A 219 -0.95 0.05 12.86
CA MET A 219 -0.58 -1.13 13.67
C MET A 219 -1.00 -0.98 15.14
N VAL A 220 -1.11 0.25 15.67
CA VAL A 220 -1.71 0.49 16.99
C VAL A 220 -3.21 0.22 16.94
N GLN A 221 -3.87 0.52 15.81
CA GLN A 221 -5.28 0.21 15.59
C GLN A 221 -5.55 -1.27 15.30
N PHE A 222 -4.53 -2.07 15.01
CA PHE A 222 -4.64 -3.53 14.92
C PHE A 222 -4.77 -4.20 16.30
N LEU A 223 -4.35 -3.53 17.38
CA LEU A 223 -4.35 -4.05 18.75
C LEU A 223 -5.51 -3.55 19.63
N LEU A 224 -6.37 -2.67 19.10
CA LEU A 224 -7.51 -2.05 19.80
C LEU A 224 -8.82 -2.38 19.09
#